data_AF-A0A7S1EDK6-F1
#
_entry.id   AF-A0A7S1EDK6-F1
#
_cell.length_a   1.000
_cell.length_b   1.000
_cell.length_c   1.000
_cell.angle_alpha   90.00
_cell.angle_beta   90.00
_cell.angle_gamma   90.00
#
_symmetry.space_group_name_H-M   'P 1'
#
loop_
_entity.id
_entity.type
_entity.pdbx_description
1 polymer ?
#
loop_
_entity_poly.entity_id
_entity_poly.type
_entity_poly.pdbx_seq_one_letter_code
_entity_poly.pdbx_strand_id
1 'polypeptide(L)'
;MDPYDGRAWLATAKMYERAKNYNAAREWLDKGLMHSPSNPFLLQSLGVLQERTGDLVAARETYLKATKIDPEHAPSWVSLGKLEERQKRQERARECYRSATVGDERNYYAWQCWGVLEARLGNVDEARRLFQICSSVNSQNAAVWQAWGVMESRLRNFDTAVACFKRGLEVSPRNTFVLQAWAVLEWKRDDLVRANDLFERAITIRPSDGGVYQAYAMLL
;
A
#
# COMPACT_ATOMS: atom_id res chain seq x y z
N MET A 1 10.85 -16.08 -26.97
CA MET A 1 10.35 -15.98 -25.58
C MET A 1 10.11 -17.41 -25.13
N ASP A 2 10.71 -17.84 -24.02
CA ASP A 2 10.44 -19.18 -23.47
C ASP A 2 8.95 -19.23 -23.04
N PRO A 3 8.12 -20.13 -23.60
CA PRO A 3 6.71 -20.21 -23.27
C PRO A 3 6.42 -20.51 -21.79
N TYR A 4 7.37 -21.12 -21.08
CA TYR A 4 7.24 -21.47 -19.66
C TYR A 4 7.76 -20.39 -18.71
N ASP A 5 8.45 -19.36 -19.24
CA ASP A 5 8.91 -18.24 -18.43
C ASP A 5 7.76 -17.26 -18.15
N GLY A 6 7.06 -17.49 -17.04
CA GLY A 6 6.00 -16.61 -16.55
C GLY A 6 6.43 -15.15 -16.36
N ARG A 7 7.74 -14.85 -16.20
CA ARG A 7 8.23 -13.47 -16.06
C ARG A 7 8.11 -12.70 -17.37
N ALA A 8 8.32 -13.36 -18.51
CA ALA A 8 8.26 -12.72 -19.82
C ALA A 8 6.83 -12.34 -20.20
N TRP A 9 5.87 -13.25 -19.94
CA TRP A 9 4.43 -12.98 -20.09
C TRP A 9 3.99 -11.83 -19.17
N LEU A 10 4.41 -11.87 -17.90
CA LEU A 10 4.10 -10.84 -16.92
C LEU A 10 4.65 -9.47 -17.32
N ALA A 11 5.91 -9.40 -17.78
CA ALA A 11 6.53 -8.16 -18.22
C ALA A 11 5.77 -7.55 -19.40
N THR A 12 5.40 -8.38 -20.37
CA THR A 12 4.64 -7.95 -21.56
C THR A 12 3.25 -7.44 -21.18
N ALA A 13 2.52 -8.17 -20.33
CA ALA A 13 1.23 -7.72 -19.83
C ALA A 13 1.32 -6.38 -19.09
N LYS A 14 2.33 -6.20 -18.23
CA LYS A 14 2.58 -4.93 -17.52
C LYS A 14 2.89 -3.77 -18.47
N MET A 15 3.57 -4.02 -19.60
CA MET A 15 3.80 -2.99 -20.62
C MET A 15 2.49 -2.52 -21.25
N TYR A 16 1.61 -3.45 -21.64
CA TYR A 16 0.29 -3.10 -22.19
C TYR A 16 -0.61 -2.42 -21.16
N GLU A 17 -0.55 -2.83 -19.89
CA GLU A 17 -1.23 -2.12 -18.79
C GLU A 17 -0.77 -0.66 -18.66
N ARG A 18 0.55 -0.41 -18.74
CA ARG A 18 1.08 0.97 -18.71
C ARG A 18 0.61 1.80 -19.90
N ALA A 19 0.44 1.16 -21.06
CA ALA A 19 -0.16 1.77 -22.24
C ALA A 19 -1.70 1.89 -22.15
N LYS A 20 -2.31 1.54 -21.01
CA LYS A 20 -3.78 1.48 -20.79
C LYS A 20 -4.52 0.56 -21.77
N ASN A 21 -3.81 -0.34 -22.43
CA ASN A 21 -4.41 -1.36 -23.29
C ASN A 21 -4.71 -2.63 -22.48
N TYR A 22 -5.80 -2.58 -21.73
CA TYR A 22 -6.19 -3.67 -20.82
C TYR A 22 -6.59 -4.96 -21.54
N ASN A 23 -7.14 -4.87 -22.75
CA ASN A 23 -7.50 -6.04 -23.55
C ASN A 23 -6.25 -6.83 -23.97
N ALA A 24 -5.26 -6.14 -24.54
CA ALA A 24 -3.99 -6.78 -24.88
C ALA A 24 -3.29 -7.33 -23.64
N ALA A 25 -3.28 -6.59 -22.52
CA ALA A 25 -2.70 -7.08 -21.27
C ALA A 25 -3.36 -8.41 -20.81
N ARG A 26 -4.69 -8.52 -20.91
CA ARG A 26 -5.44 -9.73 -20.57
C ARG A 26 -5.05 -10.89 -21.49
N GLU A 27 -5.02 -10.69 -22.80
CA GLU A 27 -4.63 -11.74 -23.76
C GLU A 27 -3.24 -12.31 -23.47
N TRP A 28 -2.27 -11.46 -23.12
CA TRP A 28 -0.92 -11.89 -22.77
C TRP A 28 -0.88 -12.67 -21.45
N LEU A 29 -1.69 -12.29 -20.46
CA LEU A 29 -1.81 -13.05 -19.21
C LEU A 29 -2.48 -14.40 -19.44
N ASP A 30 -3.54 -14.46 -20.24
CA ASP A 30 -4.24 -15.70 -20.57
C ASP A 30 -3.32 -16.67 -21.32
N LYS A 31 -2.55 -16.18 -22.31
CA LYS A 31 -1.51 -16.98 -22.98
C LYS A 31 -0.47 -17.51 -22.00
N GLY A 32 0.03 -16.67 -21.10
CA GLY A 32 0.97 -17.11 -20.06
C GLY A 32 0.38 -18.18 -19.14
N LEU A 33 -0.89 -18.05 -18.77
CA LEU A 33 -1.61 -19.01 -17.93
C LEU A 33 -1.97 -20.30 -18.66
N MET A 34 -2.11 -20.29 -20.00
CA MET A 34 -2.23 -21.52 -20.80
C MET A 34 -0.97 -22.39 -20.69
N HIS A 35 0.21 -21.77 -20.68
CA HIS A 35 1.49 -22.48 -20.56
C HIS A 35 1.88 -22.76 -19.10
N SER A 36 1.49 -21.90 -18.17
CA SER A 36 1.82 -21.99 -16.75
C SER A 36 0.59 -21.70 -15.86
N PRO A 37 -0.40 -22.63 -15.83
CA PRO A 37 -1.68 -22.40 -15.14
C PRO A 37 -1.55 -22.28 -13.62
N SER A 38 -0.45 -22.80 -13.06
CA SER A 38 -0.13 -22.77 -11.64
C SER A 38 0.85 -21.66 -11.26
N ASN A 39 0.99 -20.61 -12.07
CA ASN A 39 1.87 -19.49 -11.74
C ASN A 39 1.12 -18.42 -10.92
N PRO A 40 1.43 -18.25 -9.62
CA PRO A 40 0.70 -17.32 -8.76
C PRO A 40 0.92 -15.85 -9.15
N PHE A 41 2.07 -15.49 -9.74
CA PHE A 41 2.34 -14.12 -10.18
C PHE A 41 1.46 -13.71 -11.38
N LEU A 42 1.25 -14.64 -12.32
CA LEU A 42 0.36 -14.40 -13.47
C LEU A 42 -1.10 -14.27 -13.03
N LEU A 43 -1.55 -15.15 -12.13
CA LEU A 43 -2.90 -15.07 -11.56
C LEU A 43 -3.10 -13.79 -10.75
N GLN A 44 -2.12 -13.42 -9.90
CA GLN A 44 -2.15 -12.16 -9.16
C GLN A 44 -2.28 -10.96 -10.10
N SER A 45 -1.53 -10.95 -11.20
CA SER A 45 -1.59 -9.85 -12.17
C SER A 45 -2.90 -9.82 -12.97
N LEU A 46 -3.47 -10.99 -13.27
CA LEU A 46 -4.80 -11.09 -13.88
C LEU A 46 -5.89 -10.55 -12.94
N GLY A 47 -5.81 -10.88 -11.65
CA GLY A 47 -6.72 -10.34 -10.64
C GLY A 47 -6.65 -8.82 -10.52
N VAL A 48 -5.43 -8.25 -10.54
CA VAL A 48 -5.23 -6.79 -10.52
C VAL A 48 -5.82 -6.13 -11.76
N LEU A 49 -5.65 -6.75 -12.92
CA LEU A 49 -6.22 -6.26 -14.17
C LEU A 49 -7.75 -6.31 -14.14
N GLN A 50 -8.33 -7.42 -13.66
CA GLN A 50 -9.78 -7.58 -13.48
C GLN A 50 -10.34 -6.48 -12.56
N GLU A 51 -9.70 -6.22 -11.42
CA GLU A 51 -10.08 -5.11 -10.53
C GLU A 51 -10.07 -3.76 -11.25
N ARG A 52 -9.02 -3.48 -12.04
CA ARG A 52 -8.91 -2.21 -12.80
C ARG A 52 -10.00 -2.06 -13.85
N THR A 53 -10.43 -3.18 -14.44
CA THR A 53 -11.54 -3.20 -15.40
C THR A 53 -12.92 -3.24 -14.74
N GLY A 54 -13.00 -3.29 -13.40
CA GLY A 54 -14.25 -3.25 -12.63
C GLY A 54 -14.87 -4.61 -12.32
N ASP A 55 -14.28 -5.71 -12.80
CA ASP A 55 -14.77 -7.07 -12.53
C ASP A 55 -14.24 -7.59 -11.19
N LEU A 56 -14.85 -7.11 -10.11
CA LEU A 56 -14.44 -7.44 -8.74
C LEU A 56 -14.74 -8.89 -8.36
N VAL A 57 -15.70 -9.54 -9.01
CA VAL A 57 -16.07 -10.94 -8.74
C VAL A 57 -14.99 -11.85 -9.32
N ALA A 58 -14.65 -11.68 -10.60
CA ALA A 58 -13.60 -12.46 -11.23
C ALA A 58 -12.23 -12.20 -10.59
N ALA A 59 -11.94 -10.95 -10.20
CA ALA A 59 -10.72 -10.62 -9.47
C ALA A 59 -10.57 -11.44 -8.19
N ARG A 60 -11.65 -11.51 -7.39
CA ARG A 60 -11.67 -12.26 -6.14
C ARG A 60 -11.44 -13.75 -6.36
N GLU A 61 -12.12 -14.35 -7.33
CA GLU A 61 -11.94 -15.76 -7.67
C GLU A 61 -10.51 -16.06 -8.13
N THR A 62 -9.94 -15.17 -8.94
CA THR A 62 -8.57 -15.30 -9.44
C THR A 62 -7.55 -15.20 -8.32
N TYR A 63 -7.72 -14.27 -7.37
CA TYR A 63 -6.86 -14.21 -6.19
C TYR A 63 -6.99 -15.44 -5.29
N LEU A 64 -8.22 -15.92 -5.04
CA LEU A 64 -8.44 -17.14 -4.27
C LEU A 64 -7.82 -18.36 -4.94
N LYS A 65 -7.82 -18.41 -6.27
CA LYS A 65 -7.11 -19.44 -7.02
C LYS A 65 -5.60 -19.32 -6.83
N ALA A 66 -5.05 -18.11 -6.91
CA ALA A 66 -3.62 -17.86 -6.70
C ALA A 66 -3.16 -18.27 -5.29
N THR A 67 -3.94 -17.95 -4.26
CA THR A 67 -3.61 -18.30 -2.87
C THR A 67 -3.77 -19.78 -2.54
N LYS A 68 -4.61 -20.52 -3.29
CA LYS A 68 -4.70 -21.98 -3.19
C LYS A 68 -3.53 -22.68 -3.86
N ILE A 69 -3.05 -22.14 -4.98
CA ILE A 69 -1.91 -22.68 -5.72
C ILE A 69 -0.61 -22.49 -4.95
N ASP A 70 -0.43 -21.29 -4.40
CA ASP A 70 0.73 -20.94 -3.59
C ASP A 70 0.26 -20.20 -2.32
N PRO A 71 0.07 -20.93 -1.20
CA PRO A 71 -0.32 -20.35 0.08
C PRO A 71 0.71 -19.39 0.67
N GLU A 72 1.97 -19.45 0.23
CA GLU A 72 3.05 -18.58 0.71
C GLU A 72 3.17 -17.29 -0.12
N HIS A 73 2.38 -17.17 -1.20
CA HIS A 73 2.41 -16.02 -2.09
C HIS A 73 1.80 -14.75 -1.48
N ALA A 74 2.59 -14.05 -0.66
CA ALA A 74 2.17 -12.84 0.03
C ALA A 74 1.52 -11.76 -0.88
N PRO A 75 1.99 -11.48 -2.11
CA PRO A 75 1.34 -10.50 -2.98
C PRO A 75 -0.13 -10.82 -3.33
N SER A 76 -0.49 -12.10 -3.47
CA SER A 76 -1.86 -12.53 -3.76
C SER A 76 -2.75 -12.34 -2.55
N TRP A 77 -2.27 -12.73 -1.37
CA TRP A 77 -2.96 -12.50 -0.12
C TRP A 77 -3.17 -11.02 0.19
N VAL A 78 -2.15 -10.17 -0.04
CA VAL A 78 -2.30 -8.72 0.12
C VAL A 78 -3.31 -8.14 -0.87
N SER A 79 -3.28 -8.59 -2.14
CA SER A 79 -4.24 -8.12 -3.15
C SER A 79 -5.68 -8.51 -2.78
N LEU A 80 -5.89 -9.75 -2.33
CA LEU A 80 -7.18 -10.21 -1.82
C LEU A 80 -7.62 -9.42 -0.58
N GLY A 81 -6.73 -9.20 0.38
CA GLY A 81 -7.01 -8.42 1.59
C GLY A 81 -7.48 -7.00 1.28
N LYS A 82 -6.81 -6.32 0.33
CA LYS A 82 -7.20 -4.98 -0.12
C LYS A 82 -8.56 -4.97 -0.81
N LEU A 83 -8.88 -6.02 -1.58
CA LEU A 83 -10.19 -6.17 -2.21
C LEU A 83 -11.29 -6.37 -1.14
N GLU A 84 -11.06 -7.22 -0.14
CA GLU A 84 -12.00 -7.45 0.96
C GLU A 84 -12.20 -6.18 1.82
N GLU A 85 -11.15 -5.38 2.05
CA GLU A 85 -11.26 -4.06 2.70
C GLU A 85 -12.19 -3.12 1.95
N ARG A 86 -12.05 -3.03 0.61
CA ARG A 86 -12.93 -2.19 -0.23
C ARG A 86 -14.38 -2.65 -0.17
N GLN A 87 -14.59 -3.96 -0.01
CA GLN A 87 -15.92 -4.56 0.18
C GLN A 87 -16.40 -4.51 1.65
N LYS A 88 -15.70 -3.77 2.52
CA LYS A 88 -15.99 -3.61 3.95
C LYS A 88 -16.00 -4.92 4.76
N ARG A 89 -15.33 -5.97 4.26
CA ARG A 89 -15.20 -7.28 4.93
C ARG A 89 -13.91 -7.33 5.74
N GLN A 90 -13.91 -6.58 6.83
CA GLN A 90 -12.69 -6.30 7.61
C GLN A 90 -12.04 -7.55 8.20
N GLU A 91 -12.83 -8.50 8.73
CA GLU A 91 -12.29 -9.74 9.29
C GLU A 91 -11.61 -10.61 8.23
N ARG A 92 -12.19 -10.71 7.02
CA ARG A 92 -11.56 -11.44 5.91
C ARG A 92 -10.29 -10.76 5.44
N ALA A 93 -10.26 -9.42 5.44
CA ALA A 93 -9.05 -8.68 5.12
C ALA A 93 -7.93 -8.94 6.14
N ARG A 94 -8.26 -8.96 7.44
CA ARG A 94 -7.33 -9.33 8.52
C ARG A 94 -6.76 -10.74 8.32
N GLU A 95 -7.61 -11.72 8.04
CA GLU A 95 -7.18 -13.09 7.74
C GLU A 95 -6.21 -13.13 6.55
N CYS A 96 -6.53 -12.41 5.47
CA CYS A 96 -5.68 -12.35 4.29
C CYS A 96 -4.31 -11.74 4.60
N TYR A 97 -4.25 -10.63 5.34
CA TYR A 97 -2.97 -10.02 5.69
C TYR A 97 -2.15 -10.89 6.65
N ARG A 98 -2.80 -11.56 7.60
CA ARG A 98 -2.14 -12.54 8.45
C ARG A 98 -1.54 -13.67 7.61
N SER A 99 -2.30 -14.25 6.69
CA SER A 99 -1.78 -15.27 5.76
C SER A 99 -0.61 -14.76 4.92
N ALA A 100 -0.67 -13.51 4.44
CA ALA A 100 0.46 -12.89 3.72
C ALA A 100 1.73 -12.82 4.57
N THR A 101 1.60 -12.43 5.85
CA THR A 101 2.75 -12.32 6.75
C THR A 101 3.33 -13.66 7.20
N VAL A 102 2.52 -14.72 7.23
CA VAL A 102 2.99 -16.09 7.48
C VAL A 102 3.72 -16.66 6.26
N GLY A 103 3.22 -16.37 5.05
CA GLY A 103 3.87 -16.80 3.81
C GLY A 103 5.21 -16.11 3.53
N ASP A 104 5.31 -14.82 3.87
CA ASP A 104 6.56 -14.06 3.77
C ASP A 104 6.68 -13.04 4.90
N GLU A 105 7.38 -13.43 5.96
CA GLU A 105 7.63 -12.58 7.13
C GLU A 105 8.44 -11.32 6.79
N ARG A 106 9.21 -11.35 5.68
CA ARG A 106 10.02 -10.22 5.21
C ARG A 106 9.23 -9.25 4.34
N ASN A 107 7.96 -9.54 4.05
CA ASN A 107 7.09 -8.66 3.30
C ASN A 107 6.61 -7.49 4.17
N TYR A 108 7.42 -6.43 4.25
CA TYR A 108 7.04 -5.21 4.98
C TYR A 108 5.71 -4.61 4.50
N TYR A 109 5.35 -4.78 3.22
CA TYR A 109 4.12 -4.22 2.66
C TYR A 109 2.88 -4.90 3.25
N ALA A 110 2.93 -6.22 3.48
CA ALA A 110 1.86 -6.95 4.16
C ALA A 110 1.65 -6.45 5.59
N TRP A 111 2.74 -6.30 6.37
CA TRP A 111 2.69 -5.75 7.72
C TRP A 111 2.14 -4.33 7.75
N GLN A 112 2.56 -3.48 6.81
CA GLN A 112 2.06 -2.11 6.68
C GLN A 112 0.55 -2.08 6.39
N CYS A 113 0.07 -2.88 5.43
CA CYS A 113 -1.35 -2.97 5.11
C CYS A 113 -2.19 -3.42 6.30
N TRP A 114 -1.71 -4.43 7.03
CA TRP A 114 -2.38 -4.90 8.25
C TRP A 114 -2.42 -3.82 9.34
N GLY A 115 -1.28 -3.18 9.64
CA GLY A 115 -1.23 -2.12 10.64
C GLY A 115 -2.16 -0.94 10.31
N VAL A 116 -2.24 -0.55 9.03
CA VAL A 116 -3.18 0.49 8.57
C VAL A 116 -4.64 0.07 8.74
N LEU A 117 -4.96 -1.21 8.49
CA LEU A 117 -6.30 -1.75 8.72
C LEU A 117 -6.65 -1.66 10.22
N GLU A 118 -5.80 -2.18 11.12
CA GLU A 118 -6.07 -2.15 12.56
C GLU A 118 -6.17 -0.72 13.11
N ALA A 119 -5.32 0.19 12.62
CA ALA A 119 -5.38 1.61 12.97
C ALA A 119 -6.72 2.25 12.56
N ARG A 120 -7.30 1.85 11.42
CA ARG A 120 -8.61 2.33 10.96
C ARG A 120 -9.76 1.74 11.78
N LEU A 121 -9.63 0.50 12.24
CA LEU A 121 -10.62 -0.18 13.07
C LEU A 121 -10.55 0.26 14.55
N GLY A 122 -9.52 1.01 14.95
CA GLY A 122 -9.34 1.48 16.32
C GLY A 122 -8.61 0.49 17.22
N ASN A 123 -8.05 -0.59 16.68
CA ASN A 123 -7.24 -1.56 17.42
C ASN A 123 -5.80 -1.03 17.57
N VAL A 124 -5.66 0.01 18.38
CA VAL A 124 -4.44 0.84 18.48
C VAL A 124 -3.20 0.03 18.87
N ASP A 125 -3.30 -0.84 19.88
CA ASP A 125 -2.13 -1.57 20.37
C ASP A 125 -1.60 -2.57 19.34
N GLU A 126 -2.50 -3.26 18.64
CA GLU A 126 -2.12 -4.16 17.56
C GLU A 126 -1.55 -3.38 16.38
N ALA A 127 -2.14 -2.24 16.01
CA ALA A 127 -1.59 -1.37 14.96
C ALA A 127 -0.15 -0.92 15.28
N ARG A 128 0.13 -0.50 16.51
CA ARG A 128 1.49 -0.13 16.96
C ARG A 128 2.45 -1.31 16.84
N ARG A 129 2.05 -2.48 17.32
CA ARG A 129 2.85 -3.71 17.21
C ARG A 129 3.18 -4.03 15.75
N LEU A 130 2.18 -3.98 14.86
CA LEU A 130 2.34 -4.24 13.43
C LEU A 130 3.25 -3.20 12.75
N PHE A 131 3.14 -1.92 13.10
CA PHE A 131 4.04 -0.87 12.60
C PHE A 131 5.47 -1.06 13.09
N GLN A 132 5.67 -1.47 14.35
CA GLN A 132 6.99 -1.81 14.89
C GLN A 132 7.62 -2.96 14.10
N ILE A 133 6.88 -4.05 13.87
CA ILE A 133 7.35 -5.19 13.05
C ILE A 133 7.67 -4.72 11.62
N CYS A 134 6.77 -3.98 10.97
CA CYS A 134 7.02 -3.47 9.62
C CYS A 134 8.29 -2.61 9.56
N SER A 135 8.54 -1.78 10.58
CA SER A 135 9.73 -0.91 10.65
C SER A 135 11.03 -1.68 10.93
N SER A 136 10.96 -2.83 11.63
CA SER A 136 12.13 -3.68 11.85
C SER A 136 12.47 -4.52 10.61
N VAL A 137 11.45 -4.96 9.88
CA VAL A 137 11.61 -5.67 8.60
C VAL A 137 12.18 -4.75 7.52
N ASN A 138 11.67 -3.50 7.43
CA ASN A 138 12.20 -2.50 6.52
C ASN A 138 12.26 -1.11 7.16
N SER A 139 13.43 -0.78 7.71
CA SER A 139 13.69 0.52 8.33
C SER A 139 13.67 1.68 7.34
N GLN A 140 13.79 1.40 6.03
CA GLN A 140 13.80 2.40 4.96
C GLN A 140 12.40 2.70 4.40
N ASN A 141 11.33 2.14 4.97
CA ASN A 141 9.98 2.42 4.54
C ASN A 141 9.41 3.70 5.18
N ALA A 142 9.57 4.86 4.55
CA ALA A 142 8.97 6.10 5.06
C ALA A 142 7.43 6.06 5.19
N ALA A 143 6.75 5.19 4.42
CA ALA A 143 5.29 5.11 4.45
C ALA A 143 4.75 4.47 5.74
N VAL A 144 5.49 3.57 6.40
CA VAL A 144 5.07 3.02 7.70
C VAL A 144 5.13 4.08 8.79
N TRP A 145 6.20 4.89 8.80
CA TRP A 145 6.36 6.00 9.74
C TRP A 145 5.28 7.07 9.54
N GLN A 146 4.93 7.35 8.29
CA GLN A 146 3.81 8.23 7.97
C GLN A 146 2.48 7.69 8.49
N ALA A 147 2.16 6.43 8.23
CA ALA A 147 0.93 5.79 8.68
C ALA A 147 0.82 5.77 10.22
N TRP A 148 1.91 5.40 10.90
CA TRP A 148 1.97 5.37 12.35
C TRP A 148 1.82 6.78 12.93
N GLY A 149 2.56 7.77 12.43
CA GLY A 149 2.46 9.15 12.90
C GLY A 149 1.06 9.75 12.71
N VAL A 150 0.38 9.44 11.59
CA VAL A 150 -1.01 9.86 11.35
C VAL A 150 -1.97 9.23 12.37
N MET A 151 -1.80 7.95 12.71
CA MET A 151 -2.60 7.30 13.74
C MET A 151 -2.39 7.97 15.10
N GLU A 152 -1.15 8.18 15.52
CA GLU A 152 -0.84 8.82 16.82
C GLU A 152 -1.34 10.27 16.88
N SER A 153 -1.26 11.01 15.76
CA SER A 153 -1.83 12.36 15.65
C SER A 153 -3.34 12.36 15.90
N ARG A 154 -4.09 11.38 15.36
CA ARG A 154 -5.53 11.24 15.61
C ARG A 154 -5.85 10.91 17.06
N LEU A 155 -4.98 10.15 17.72
CA LEU A 155 -5.08 9.81 19.14
C LEU A 155 -4.57 10.92 20.07
N ARG A 156 -4.15 12.07 19.52
CA ARG A 156 -3.54 13.21 20.25
C ARG A 156 -2.21 12.90 20.95
N ASN A 157 -1.53 11.82 20.58
CA ASN A 157 -0.18 11.49 21.03
C ASN A 157 0.85 12.25 20.18
N PHE A 158 0.84 13.58 20.29
CA PHE A 158 1.54 14.46 19.37
C PHE A 158 3.06 14.27 19.37
N ASP A 159 3.68 14.04 20.52
CA ASP A 159 5.13 13.82 20.59
C ASP A 159 5.56 12.56 19.83
N THR A 160 4.82 11.47 20.01
CA THR A 160 5.04 10.21 19.26
C THR A 160 4.80 10.43 17.77
N ALA A 161 3.74 11.16 17.39
CA ALA A 161 3.46 11.45 15.99
C ALA A 161 4.61 12.23 15.33
N VAL A 162 5.13 13.28 16.00
CA VAL A 162 6.29 14.05 15.53
C VAL A 162 7.53 13.15 15.43
N ALA A 163 7.77 12.27 16.40
CA ALA A 163 8.90 11.34 16.36
C ALA A 163 8.82 10.40 15.13
N CYS A 164 7.64 9.86 14.84
CA CYS A 164 7.40 9.06 13.65
C CYS A 164 7.67 9.87 12.36
N PHE A 165 7.14 11.09 12.24
CA PHE A 165 7.36 11.92 11.04
C PHE A 165 8.83 12.30 10.86
N LYS A 166 9.55 12.61 11.93
CA LYS A 166 11.00 12.83 11.89
C LYS A 166 11.73 11.60 11.33
N ARG A 167 11.44 10.41 11.86
CA ARG A 167 12.02 9.16 11.34
C ARG A 167 11.68 8.91 9.87
N GLY A 168 10.44 9.19 9.46
CA GLY A 168 10.02 9.11 8.06
C GLY A 168 10.82 10.04 7.14
N LEU A 169 11.15 11.25 7.60
CA LEU A 169 11.96 12.21 6.84
C LEU A 169 13.48 11.97 6.94
N GLU A 170 13.99 11.37 8.01
CA GLU A 170 15.38 10.90 8.07
C GLU A 170 15.63 9.83 7.00
N VAL A 171 14.68 8.92 6.84
CA VAL A 171 14.71 7.85 5.83
C VAL A 171 14.47 8.39 4.42
N SER A 172 13.50 9.30 4.26
CA SER A 172 13.15 9.88 2.97
C SER A 172 12.94 11.39 3.09
N PRO A 173 14.03 12.19 3.00
CA PRO A 173 13.98 13.64 3.22
C PRO A 173 13.07 14.41 2.27
N ARG A 174 12.81 13.83 1.09
CA ARG A 174 11.98 14.42 0.02
C ARG A 174 10.56 13.84 -0.02
N ASN A 175 10.12 13.12 1.02
CA ASN A 175 8.78 12.54 1.05
C ASN A 175 7.72 13.61 1.37
N THR A 176 7.01 14.05 0.33
CA THR A 176 5.97 15.08 0.46
C THR A 176 4.77 14.62 1.30
N PHE A 177 4.43 13.34 1.32
CA PHE A 177 3.33 12.82 2.13
C PHE A 177 3.62 12.88 3.63
N VAL A 178 4.88 12.62 4.04
CA VAL A 178 5.30 12.77 5.45
C VAL A 178 5.31 14.25 5.84
N LEU A 179 5.84 15.14 4.98
CA LEU A 179 5.83 16.59 5.22
C LEU A 179 4.40 17.13 5.40
N GLN A 180 3.48 16.78 4.50
CA GLN A 180 2.07 17.15 4.61
C GLN A 180 1.44 16.63 5.90
N ALA A 181 1.64 15.34 6.24
CA ALA A 181 1.08 14.75 7.45
C ALA A 181 1.57 15.45 8.73
N TRP A 182 2.85 15.83 8.75
CA TRP A 182 3.41 16.61 9.85
C TRP A 182 2.88 18.05 9.86
N ALA A 183 2.77 18.70 8.71
CA ALA A 183 2.22 20.04 8.62
C ALA A 183 0.78 20.12 9.15
N VAL A 184 -0.08 19.13 8.80
CA VAL A 184 -1.44 19.01 9.35
C VAL A 184 -1.42 18.82 10.86
N LEU A 185 -0.45 18.07 11.41
CA LEU A 185 -0.31 17.91 12.85
C LEU A 185 0.06 19.24 13.54
N GLU A 186 1.03 19.98 13.02
CA GLU A 186 1.46 21.25 13.63
C GLU A 186 0.36 22.31 13.53
N TRP A 187 -0.40 22.32 12.44
CA TRP A 187 -1.59 23.16 12.33
C TRP A 187 -2.62 22.84 13.42
N LYS A 188 -2.88 21.55 13.70
CA LYS A 188 -3.78 21.13 14.80
C LYS A 188 -3.25 21.51 16.19
N ARG A 189 -1.96 21.80 16.32
CA ARG A 189 -1.31 22.27 17.55
C ARG A 189 -1.21 23.79 17.62
N ASP A 190 -1.80 24.50 16.65
CA ASP A 190 -1.73 25.96 16.52
C ASP A 190 -0.31 26.51 16.23
N ASP A 191 0.62 25.65 15.82
CA ASP A 191 1.96 26.05 15.36
C ASP A 191 1.91 26.32 13.84
N LEU A 192 1.24 27.42 13.48
CA LEU A 192 1.02 27.82 12.09
C LEU A 192 2.34 28.14 11.36
N VAL A 193 3.34 28.64 12.07
CA VAL A 193 4.66 28.94 11.50
C VAL A 193 5.32 27.67 11.00
N ARG A 194 5.36 26.63 11.84
CA ARG A 194 5.96 25.35 11.46
C ARG A 194 5.12 24.61 10.42
N ALA A 195 3.80 24.70 10.50
CA ALA A 195 2.92 24.13 9.49
C ALA A 195 3.21 24.72 8.10
N ASN A 196 3.31 26.05 8.00
CA ASN A 196 3.64 26.74 6.74
C ASN A 196 5.01 26.33 6.19
N ASP A 197 6.07 26.30 7.02
CA ASP A 197 7.41 25.83 6.59
C ASP A 197 7.36 24.42 5.99
N LEU A 198 6.66 23.50 6.63
CA LEU A 198 6.53 22.13 6.17
C LEU A 198 5.76 22.02 4.84
N PHE A 199 4.70 22.81 4.65
CA PHE A 199 3.97 22.89 3.39
C PHE A 199 4.81 23.51 2.27
N GLU A 200 5.50 24.62 2.52
CA GLU A 200 6.38 25.28 1.55
C GLU A 200 7.50 24.33 1.09
N ARG A 201 8.10 23.58 2.02
CA ARG A 201 9.08 22.54 1.68
C ARG A 201 8.48 21.45 0.80
N ALA A 202 7.27 20.99 1.10
CA ALA A 202 6.57 19.99 0.29
C ALA A 202 6.28 20.51 -1.13
N ILE A 203 5.83 21.77 -1.26
CA ILE A 203 5.61 22.46 -2.53
C ILE A 203 6.92 22.59 -3.31
N THR A 204 8.00 22.99 -2.65
CA THR A 204 9.33 23.14 -3.29
C THR A 204 9.82 21.81 -3.88
N ILE A 205 9.60 20.70 -3.17
CA ILE A 205 9.98 19.37 -3.64
C ILE A 205 9.13 18.94 -4.85
N ARG A 206 7.82 19.19 -4.81
CA ARG A 206 6.90 18.83 -5.90
C ARG A 206 5.91 19.97 -6.21
N PRO A 207 6.33 20.95 -7.04
CA PRO A 207 5.53 22.15 -7.33
C PRO A 207 4.25 21.89 -8.11
N SER A 208 4.12 20.72 -8.74
CA SER A 208 2.92 20.32 -9.49
C SER A 208 1.99 19.39 -8.70
N ASP A 209 2.27 19.15 -7.41
CA ASP A 209 1.44 18.27 -6.59
C ASP A 209 0.20 19.01 -6.09
N GLY A 210 -0.91 18.89 -6.84
CA GLY A 210 -2.20 19.46 -6.44
C GLY A 210 -2.65 19.00 -5.05
N GLY A 211 -2.20 17.83 -4.57
CA GLY A 211 -2.52 17.34 -3.23
C GLY A 211 -1.88 18.19 -2.12
N VAL A 212 -0.67 18.73 -2.34
CA VAL A 212 -0.03 19.63 -1.36
C VAL A 212 -0.83 20.94 -1.27
N TYR A 213 -1.18 21.54 -2.42
CA TYR A 213 -1.96 22.77 -2.45
C TYR A 213 -3.36 22.60 -1.88
N GLN A 214 -4.02 21.47 -2.15
CA GLN A 214 -5.33 21.18 -1.60
C GLN A 214 -5.26 21.03 -0.06
N ALA A 215 -4.27 20.29 0.45
CA ALA A 215 -4.06 20.15 1.89
C ALA A 215 -3.73 21.50 2.55
N TYR A 216 -2.97 22.35 1.89
CA TYR A 216 -2.63 23.69 2.37
C TYR A 216 -3.85 24.62 2.39
N ALA A 217 -4.63 24.64 1.30
CA ALA A 217 -5.81 25.49 1.16
C ALA A 217 -6.98 25.09 2.08
N MET A 218 -7.10 23.81 2.48
CA MET A 218 -8.12 23.38 3.45
C MET A 218 -7.87 23.88 4.89
N LEU A 219 -6.68 24.43 5.17
CA LEU A 219 -6.26 24.84 6.50
C LEU A 219 -6.18 26.37 6.68
N LEU A 220 -6.46 27.12 5.61
CA LEU A 220 -6.63 28.58 5.60
C LEU A 220 -8.13 28.93 5.70
#